data_AF-A0A429EFF2-F1
#
_entry.id   AF-A0A429EFF2-F1
#
_cell.length_a   1.000
_cell.length_b   1.000
_cell.length_c   1.000
_cell.angle_alpha   90.00
_cell.angle_beta   90.00
_cell.angle_gamma   90.00
#
_symmetry.space_group_name_H-M   'P 1'
#
loop_
_entity.id
_entity.type
_entity.pdbx_description
1 polymer ?
#
loop_
_entity_poly.entity_id
_entity_poly.type
_entity_poly.pdbx_seq_one_letter_code
_entity_poly.pdbx_strand_id
1 'polypeptide(L)'
;MTASFLPLTIDAARRADAPEVLRNALLTDHAAAECWTVLLAGCEFSTKRGLDAQLRKLSEATGEHVGTRWWFADGSVHRKRVARAQENLVAAIAEGDGQEFALAFVGYDNAMAGAVVCAGIGKHRRPVEGSTA
;
A
#
# COMPACT_ATOMS: atom_id res chain seq x y z
N MET A 1 14.86 15.80 -6.17
CA MET A 1 13.57 15.14 -5.93
C MET A 1 13.85 13.68 -5.66
N THR A 2 13.62 13.19 -4.44
CA THR A 2 13.64 11.75 -4.16
C THR A 2 12.43 11.14 -4.87
N ALA A 3 12.65 10.16 -5.74
CA ALA A 3 11.56 9.40 -6.35
C ALA A 3 10.82 8.65 -5.23
N SER A 4 9.51 8.80 -5.16
CA SER A 4 8.65 8.09 -4.23
C SER A 4 7.89 7.00 -4.99
N PHE A 5 7.84 5.82 -4.41
CA PHE A 5 7.10 4.66 -4.91
C PHE A 5 5.66 4.61 -4.40
N LEU A 6 5.35 5.32 -3.30
CA LEU A 6 4.00 5.35 -2.69
C LEU A 6 3.39 6.77 -2.55
N PRO A 7 3.50 7.65 -3.57
CA PRO A 7 3.03 9.03 -3.43
C PRO A 7 1.52 9.14 -3.16
N LEU A 8 0.69 8.31 -3.80
CA LEU A 8 -0.76 8.36 -3.62
C LEU A 8 -1.17 7.82 -2.25
N THR A 9 -0.54 6.75 -1.79
CA THR A 9 -0.83 6.14 -0.48
C THR A 9 -0.44 7.07 0.65
N ILE A 10 0.72 7.74 0.54
CA ILE A 10 1.17 8.76 1.51
C ILE A 10 0.19 9.93 1.57
N ASP A 11 -0.25 10.46 0.42
CA ASP A 11 -1.22 11.55 0.37
C ASP A 11 -2.58 11.13 0.93
N ALA A 12 -3.08 9.95 0.56
CA ALA A 12 -4.33 9.38 1.06
C ALA A 12 -4.29 9.20 2.59
N ALA A 13 -3.20 8.65 3.13
CA ALA A 13 -3.05 8.46 4.57
C ALA A 13 -3.00 9.79 5.34
N ARG A 14 -2.36 10.83 4.79
CA ARG A 14 -2.37 12.18 5.36
C ARG A 14 -3.77 12.78 5.38
N ARG A 15 -4.50 12.69 4.27
CA ARG A 15 -5.86 13.23 4.17
C ARG A 15 -6.86 12.49 5.06
N ALA A 16 -6.66 11.19 5.25
CA ALA A 16 -7.50 10.35 6.10
C ALA A 16 -7.14 10.39 7.60
N ASP A 17 -6.14 11.21 7.98
CA ASP A 17 -5.58 11.25 9.33
C ASP A 17 -5.26 9.84 9.88
N ALA A 18 -4.54 9.05 9.07
CA ALA A 18 -4.21 7.66 9.32
C ALA A 18 -2.72 7.51 9.69
N PRO A 19 -2.30 7.84 10.93
CA PRO A 19 -0.88 7.95 11.29
C PRO A 19 -0.11 6.64 11.14
N GLU A 20 -0.71 5.49 11.49
CA GLU A 20 -0.07 4.19 11.33
C GLU A 20 0.08 3.79 9.86
N VAL A 21 -0.93 4.09 9.02
CA VAL A 21 -0.84 3.85 7.57
C VAL A 21 0.24 4.74 6.97
N LEU A 22 0.28 6.02 7.35
CA LEU A 22 1.28 6.98 6.88
C LEU A 22 2.70 6.53 7.27
N ARG A 23 2.91 6.11 8.52
CA ARG A 23 4.20 5.62 9.00
C ARG A 23 4.66 4.40 8.21
N ASN A 24 3.80 3.40 8.03
CA ASN A 24 4.16 2.19 7.28
C ASN A 24 4.34 2.48 5.78
N ALA A 25 3.60 3.44 5.20
CA ALA A 25 3.78 3.87 3.82
C ALA A 25 5.16 4.50 3.61
N LEU A 26 5.61 5.39 4.52
CA LEU A 26 6.94 6.00 4.45
C LEU A 26 8.07 4.96 4.60
N LEU A 27 7.92 4.00 5.52
CA LEU A 27 8.90 2.92 5.68
C LEU A 27 8.97 2.00 4.45
N THR A 28 7.82 1.72 3.84
CA THR A 28 7.74 0.91 2.61
C THR A 28 8.33 1.66 1.42
N ASP A 29 8.06 2.96 1.29
CA ASP A 29 8.61 3.84 0.25
C ASP A 29 10.13 3.88 0.30
N HIS A 30 10.71 3.99 1.50
CA HIS A 30 12.15 3.94 1.70
C HIS A 30 12.74 2.57 1.32
N ALA A 31 12.14 1.48 1.79
CA ALA A 31 12.59 0.13 1.44
C ALA A 31 12.48 -0.15 -0.07
N ALA A 32 11.47 0.41 -0.74
CA ALA A 32 11.32 0.31 -2.19
C ALA A 32 12.45 1.06 -2.92
N ALA A 33 12.84 2.25 -2.45
CA ALA A 33 13.96 3.01 -3.01
C ALA A 33 15.31 2.30 -2.83
N GLU A 34 15.54 1.65 -1.69
CA GLU A 34 16.73 0.82 -1.47
C GLU A 34 16.74 -0.39 -2.43
N CYS A 35 15.61 -1.10 -2.53
CA CYS A 35 15.47 -2.24 -3.44
C CYS A 35 15.68 -1.84 -4.91
N TRP A 36 15.12 -0.70 -5.31
CA TRP A 36 15.33 -0.10 -6.63
C TRP A 36 16.80 0.16 -6.94
N THR A 37 17.52 0.73 -5.98
CA THR A 37 18.94 1.04 -6.16
C THR A 37 19.76 -0.23 -6.34
N VAL A 38 19.43 -1.30 -5.60
CA VAL A 38 20.07 -2.61 -5.75
C VAL A 38 19.76 -3.26 -7.10
N LEU A 39 18.51 -3.19 -7.56
CA LEU A 39 18.09 -3.64 -8.90
C LEU A 39 18.90 -2.95 -10.00
N LEU A 40 19.00 -1.63 -9.95
CA LEU A 40 19.75 -0.86 -10.93
C LEU A 40 21.27 -1.10 -10.87
N ALA A 41 21.81 -1.40 -9.68
CA ALA A 41 23.21 -1.70 -9.49
C ALA A 41 23.59 -3.14 -9.88
N GLY A 42 22.62 -4.02 -10.16
CA GLY A 42 22.85 -5.43 -10.49
C GLY A 42 23.47 -6.24 -9.35
N CYS A 43 23.30 -5.83 -8.09
CA CYS A 43 23.86 -6.53 -6.92
C CYS A 43 22.93 -7.65 -6.43
N GLU A 44 23.52 -8.76 -5.99
CA GLU A 44 22.80 -9.93 -5.42
C GLU A 44 22.02 -9.57 -4.14
N PHE A 45 20.79 -10.10 -4.05
CA PHE A 45 19.70 -9.55 -3.24
C PHE A 45 19.63 -10.10 -1.80
N SER A 46 20.22 -9.39 -0.84
CA SER A 46 19.84 -9.53 0.58
C SER A 46 18.67 -8.62 0.97
N THR A 47 18.40 -7.57 0.19
CA THR A 47 17.36 -6.54 0.40
C THR A 47 15.92 -7.02 0.16
N LYS A 48 15.73 -8.16 -0.52
CA LYS A 48 14.41 -8.81 -0.74
C LYS A 48 13.60 -8.96 0.54
N ARG A 49 14.25 -9.38 1.64
CA ARG A 49 13.58 -9.62 2.93
C ARG A 49 13.04 -8.35 3.59
N GLY A 50 13.64 -7.19 3.30
CA GLY A 50 13.23 -5.92 3.88
C GLY A 50 11.89 -5.45 3.31
N LEU A 51 11.75 -5.51 1.98
CA LEU A 51 10.59 -4.96 1.29
C LEU A 51 9.32 -5.78 1.55
N ASP A 52 9.38 -7.10 1.46
CA ASP A 52 8.23 -7.98 1.70
C ASP A 52 7.63 -7.78 3.11
N ALA A 53 8.51 -7.60 4.10
CA ALA A 53 8.09 -7.35 5.47
C ALA A 53 7.39 -6.00 5.61
N GLN A 54 7.83 -4.96 4.90
CA GLN A 54 7.18 -3.64 4.94
C GLN A 54 5.85 -3.64 4.19
N LEU A 55 5.79 -4.28 3.01
CA LEU A 55 4.55 -4.46 2.24
C LEU A 55 3.45 -5.16 3.08
N ARG A 56 3.83 -6.18 3.86
CA ARG A 56 2.91 -6.85 4.78
C ARG A 56 2.44 -5.92 5.89
N LYS A 57 3.34 -5.22 6.57
CA LYS A 57 3.00 -4.27 7.66
C LYS A 57 2.08 -3.14 7.17
N LEU A 58 2.31 -2.64 5.97
CA LEU A 58 1.46 -1.62 5.36
C LEU A 58 0.04 -2.15 5.08
N SER A 59 -0.07 -3.37 4.55
CA SER A 59 -1.38 -4.03 4.36
C SER A 59 -2.11 -4.29 5.69
N GLU A 60 -1.38 -4.69 6.74
CA GLU A 60 -1.94 -4.88 8.09
C GLU A 60 -2.46 -3.57 8.68
N ALA A 61 -1.62 -2.52 8.72
CA ALA A 61 -2.01 -1.19 9.21
C ALA A 61 -3.20 -0.61 8.45
N THR A 62 -3.27 -0.88 7.14
CA THR A 62 -4.42 -0.48 6.32
C THR A 62 -5.65 -1.28 6.71
N GLY A 63 -5.55 -2.60 6.85
CA GLY A 63 -6.64 -3.46 7.32
C GLY A 63 -7.22 -3.01 8.67
N GLU A 64 -6.36 -2.64 9.62
CA GLU A 64 -6.76 -2.08 10.92
C GLU A 64 -7.45 -0.72 10.76
N HIS A 65 -6.89 0.18 9.95
CA HIS A 65 -7.45 1.51 9.74
C HIS A 65 -8.83 1.48 9.07
N VAL A 66 -8.99 0.64 8.05
CA VAL A 66 -10.24 0.52 7.28
C VAL A 66 -11.30 -0.33 7.99
N GLY A 67 -10.91 -1.04 9.04
CA GLY A 67 -11.72 -2.03 9.73
C GLY A 67 -11.64 -3.39 9.03
N THR A 68 -11.14 -4.38 9.78
CA THR A 68 -10.90 -5.75 9.32
C THR A 68 -12.13 -6.38 8.65
N ARG A 69 -13.33 -6.10 9.17
CA ARG A 69 -14.58 -6.62 8.61
C ARG A 69 -14.89 -6.05 7.22
N TRP A 70 -14.65 -4.75 7.00
CA TRP A 70 -14.79 -4.14 5.68
C TRP A 70 -13.72 -4.67 4.72
N TRP A 71 -12.48 -4.79 5.19
CA TRP A 71 -11.35 -5.30 4.40
C TRP A 71 -11.59 -6.70 3.82
N PHE A 72 -12.24 -7.58 4.59
CA PHE A 72 -12.57 -8.94 4.13
C PHE A 72 -13.88 -9.03 3.32
N ALA A 73 -14.76 -8.04 3.40
CA ALA A 73 -16.05 -8.00 2.68
C ALA A 73 -16.01 -7.02 1.50
N ASP A 74 -16.56 -5.80 1.67
CA ASP A 74 -16.69 -4.79 0.63
C ASP A 74 -15.33 -4.32 0.08
N GLY A 75 -14.30 -4.33 0.92
CA GLY A 75 -12.91 -4.05 0.57
C GLY A 75 -12.20 -5.18 -0.17
N SER A 76 -12.85 -6.32 -0.40
CA SER A 76 -12.21 -7.50 -1.02
C SER A 76 -11.64 -7.24 -2.41
N VAL A 77 -12.24 -6.33 -3.19
CA VAL A 77 -11.72 -5.91 -4.49
C VAL A 77 -10.39 -5.18 -4.34
N HIS A 78 -10.28 -4.30 -3.35
CA HIS A 78 -9.02 -3.61 -3.03
C HIS A 78 -7.97 -4.58 -2.53
N ARG A 79 -8.33 -5.48 -1.62
CA ARG A 79 -7.43 -6.53 -1.12
C ARG A 79 -6.90 -7.44 -2.23
N LYS A 80 -7.73 -7.85 -3.19
CA LYS A 80 -7.30 -8.64 -4.36
C LYS A 80 -6.33 -7.86 -5.25
N ARG A 81 -6.57 -6.56 -5.47
CA ARG A 81 -5.67 -5.70 -6.24
C ARG A 81 -4.32 -5.53 -5.55
N VAL A 82 -4.31 -5.33 -4.23
CA VAL A 82 -3.10 -5.25 -3.41
C VAL A 82 -2.32 -6.58 -3.48
N ALA A 83 -2.99 -7.72 -3.29
CA ALA A 83 -2.35 -9.03 -3.36
C ALA A 83 -1.72 -9.30 -4.74
N ARG A 84 -2.46 -9.02 -5.83
CA ARG A 84 -1.93 -9.15 -7.19
C ARG A 84 -0.73 -8.24 -7.44
N ALA A 85 -0.77 -7.01 -6.94
CA ALA A 85 0.35 -6.09 -7.08
C ALA A 85 1.58 -6.57 -6.27
N GLN A 86 1.38 -7.16 -5.09
CA GLN A 86 2.45 -7.78 -4.31
C GLN A 86 3.06 -9.00 -5.02
N GLU A 87 2.25 -9.85 -5.64
CA GLU A 87 2.74 -10.98 -6.44
C GLU A 87 3.61 -10.50 -7.60
N ASN A 88 3.16 -9.46 -8.33
CA ASN A 88 3.93 -8.86 -9.41
C ASN A 88 5.24 -8.24 -8.92
N LEU A 89 5.24 -7.61 -7.75
CA LEU A 89 6.47 -7.06 -7.15
C LEU A 89 7.47 -8.18 -6.84
N VAL A 90 7.02 -9.26 -6.22
CA VAL A 90 7.88 -10.40 -5.90
C VAL A 90 8.46 -11.04 -7.18
N ALA A 91 7.66 -11.15 -8.24
CA ALA A 91 8.12 -11.64 -9.54
C ALA A 91 9.17 -10.72 -10.18
N ALA A 92 8.91 -9.43 -10.26
CA ALA A 92 9.87 -8.45 -10.82
C ALA A 92 11.20 -8.43 -10.06
N ILE A 93 11.12 -8.54 -8.73
CA ILE A 93 12.31 -8.63 -7.86
C ILE A 93 13.04 -9.97 -8.05
N ALA A 94 12.33 -11.07 -8.31
CA ALA A 94 12.93 -12.37 -8.64
C ALA A 94 13.68 -12.32 -9.97
N GLU A 95 13.09 -11.66 -10.96
CA GLU A 95 13.63 -11.54 -12.32
C GLU A 95 14.71 -10.46 -12.45
N GLY A 96 14.83 -9.57 -11.46
CA GLY A 96 15.77 -8.46 -11.48
C GLY A 96 15.35 -7.34 -12.44
N ASP A 97 14.08 -7.30 -12.84
CA ASP A 97 13.55 -6.35 -13.80
C ASP A 97 13.09 -5.07 -13.10
N GLY A 98 13.88 -4.01 -13.27
CA GLY A 98 13.52 -2.71 -12.72
C GLY A 98 12.28 -2.08 -13.38
N GLN A 99 12.07 -2.28 -14.67
CA GLN A 99 10.89 -1.70 -15.33
C GLN A 99 9.60 -2.32 -14.77
N GLU A 100 9.56 -3.65 -14.66
CA GLU A 100 8.43 -4.37 -14.06
C GLU A 100 8.26 -4.02 -12.57
N PHE A 101 9.36 -3.81 -11.84
CA PHE A 101 9.32 -3.35 -10.45
C PHE A 101 8.62 -1.99 -10.33
N ALA A 102 9.01 -1.02 -11.15
CA ALA A 102 8.40 0.32 -11.15
C ALA A 102 6.92 0.27 -11.53
N LEU A 103 6.56 -0.51 -12.56
CA LEU A 103 5.17 -0.68 -12.99
C LEU A 103 4.31 -1.36 -11.91
N ALA A 104 4.84 -2.39 -11.26
CA ALA A 104 4.15 -3.08 -10.18
C ALA A 104 3.92 -2.15 -8.97
N PHE A 105 4.85 -1.24 -8.66
CA PHE A 105 4.67 -0.23 -7.62
C PHE A 105 3.59 0.80 -7.94
N VAL A 106 3.47 1.25 -9.19
CA VAL A 106 2.37 2.14 -9.60
C VAL A 106 1.01 1.46 -9.35
N GLY A 107 0.89 0.18 -9.70
CA GLY A 107 -0.31 -0.61 -9.44
C GLY A 107 -0.60 -0.80 -7.95
N TYR A 108 0.44 -1.07 -7.16
CA TYR A 108 0.34 -1.23 -5.71
C TYR A 108 -0.10 0.07 -5.02
N ASP A 109 0.55 1.20 -5.35
CA ASP A 109 0.25 2.52 -4.78
C ASP A 109 -1.20 2.93 -5.06
N ASN A 110 -1.66 2.73 -6.31
CA ASN A 110 -3.05 3.03 -6.66
C ASN A 110 -4.05 2.17 -5.88
N ALA A 111 -3.77 0.86 -5.75
CA ALA A 111 -4.64 -0.07 -5.03
C ALA A 111 -4.73 0.27 -3.54
N MET A 112 -3.60 0.60 -2.91
CA MET A 112 -3.49 0.97 -1.50
C MET A 112 -4.14 2.33 -1.21
N ALA A 113 -3.85 3.36 -2.00
CA ALA A 113 -4.49 4.66 -1.87
C ALA A 113 -6.03 4.53 -1.99
N GLY A 114 -6.51 3.74 -2.95
CA GLY A 114 -7.93 3.45 -3.11
C GLY A 114 -8.56 2.80 -1.88
N ALA A 115 -7.85 1.85 -1.24
CA ALA A 115 -8.31 1.22 0.00
C ALA A 115 -8.46 2.24 1.13
N VAL A 116 -7.44 3.09 1.32
CA VAL A 116 -7.42 4.12 2.38
C VAL A 116 -8.54 5.14 2.18
N VAL A 117 -8.75 5.61 0.95
CA VAL A 117 -9.81 6.59 0.63
C VAL A 117 -11.21 6.00 0.81
N CYS A 118 -11.46 4.80 0.27
CA CYS A 118 -12.80 4.18 0.32
C CYS A 118 -13.26 3.87 1.75
N ALA A 119 -12.33 3.61 2.67
CA ALA A 119 -12.66 3.41 4.07
C ALA A 119 -13.14 4.69 4.79
N GLY A 120 -12.62 5.86 4.39
CA GLY A 120 -13.08 7.15 4.89
C GLY A 120 -14.54 7.45 4.53
N ILE A 121 -14.98 6.98 3.36
CA ILE A 121 -16.37 7.12 2.88
C ILE A 121 -17.34 6.30 3.75
N GLY A 122 -16.91 5.13 4.22
CA GLY A 122 -17.69 4.29 5.14
C GLY A 122 -17.82 4.87 6.55
N LYS A 123 -16.76 5.52 7.07
CA LYS A 123 -16.78 6.19 8.40
C LYS A 123 -17.70 7.41 8.43
N HIS A 124 -17.81 8.16 7.34
CA HIS A 124 -18.71 9.32 7.23
C HIS A 124 -20.19 8.95 7.03
N ARG A 125 -20.50 7.68 6.75
CA ARG A 125 -21.85 7.21 6.46
C ARG A 125 -22.47 6.47 7.65
N ARG A 126 -22.26 6.95 8.88
CA ARG A 126 -23.19 6.62 9.97
C ARG A 126 -24.52 7.31 9.64
N PRO A 127 -25.64 6.58 9.53
CA PRO A 127 -26.95 7.22 9.45
C PRO A 127 -27.10 8.08 10.70
N VAL A 128 -27.57 9.31 10.53
CA VAL A 128 -28.13 10.09 11.63
C VAL A 128 -29.43 9.38 12.00
N GLU A 129 -29.34 8.33 12.83
CA GLU A 129 -30.51 7.81 13.53
C GLU A 129 -30.88 8.82 14.61
N GLY A 130 -31.79 9.71 14.22
CA GLY A 130 -32.38 10.68 15.13
C GLY A 130 -32.95 11.87 14.39
N SER A 131 -34.18 11.75 13.90
CA SER A 131 -35.18 12.82 14.06
C SER A 131 -36.60 12.33 13.70
N THR A 132 -37.43 12.22 14.74
CA THR A 132 -38.87 12.61 14.83
C THR A 132 -39.87 11.94 13.87
N ALA A 133 -41.02 11.41 14.32
CA ALA A 133 -41.87 11.81 15.44
C ALA A 133 -42.62 10.60 16.04
#